data_AF-A0A938QLF9-F1
#
_entry.id   AF-A0A938QLF9-F1
#
_cell.length_a   1.000
_cell.length_b   1.000
_cell.length_c   1.000
_cell.angle_alpha   90.00
_cell.angle_beta   90.00
_cell.angle_gamma   90.00
#
_symmetry.space_group_name_H-M   'P 1'
#
loop_
_entity.id
_entity.type
_entity.pdbx_description
1 polymer ?
#
loop_
_entity_poly.entity_id
_entity_poly.type
_entity_poly.pdbx_seq_one_letter_code
_entity_poly.pdbx_strand_id
1 'polypeptide(L)'
;MRRAAIIWVFSGITVLLICLCSPSLAPAAVPGAVNPYDVIASGGASVPTSPAAPAGLYGTSIIYIPTEHVTGYVVATAPFRWDYAYDIGVSGGQVLIDLDIQLTGYDPGTALKTQWETGIEGIWSDKYGITDGTYGYPINVDVHWVTANADQVVEVFNSYGYYDMNDWYTVTDWGPDYHDEMAAHEAGHMFGLFDEYLGGATDPVNPYYSSDLMGYLGPVQERYYNRFLSWVEDRSGQDLSLEIAGASPPPPDAVIPYNFKFTYSNGDYYTGTVWAKAGYGYSPGDTWQVTDPYGSTGTYRITGAGPAGDQTEGLVYVASYYDRESRKTVTPLNSGQPLGSNYLGSEAGYLIDETVPQYYFTGSGQGIYEADMVTGKYAFTFYYGNGDYYTGAVYADPAAFKYYQGYTEAFTDENGLSGYYKITGRETGKFKPKPGQVFVDGYYDNESSQVLTPVSNTRAKGSRYLGSETGYIYKSGVSYLKFGGGYWEADPAAKYTFSFYYGNGDYYDGWVYAFAGDYQTGGSYFLDNNETTPATGNQGYYQITGTELLGYTRYLGQVFVTNYYDAETLALYTPASQSRRAAGRDGLGSEYDWIVGPDRLRKNTLSPYYFGGGFYEADLQ
;
A
#
# COMPACT_ATOMS: atom_id res chain seq x y z
N MET A 1 -62.62 2.71 12.99
CA MET A 1 -63.89 2.49 13.72
C MET A 1 -64.13 0.99 13.87
N ARG A 2 -64.59 0.59 15.06
CA ARG A 2 -65.15 -0.71 15.48
C ARG A 2 -64.20 -1.89 15.78
N ARG A 3 -64.02 -2.02 17.10
CA ARG A 3 -63.69 -3.19 17.94
C ARG A 3 -64.52 -4.44 17.58
N ALA A 4 -63.96 -5.64 17.80
CA ALA A 4 -64.36 -6.56 18.88
C ALA A 4 -63.62 -7.90 18.79
N ALA A 5 -63.19 -8.40 19.95
CA ALA A 5 -62.57 -9.70 20.18
C ALA A 5 -63.62 -10.72 20.65
N ILE A 6 -63.43 -12.02 20.35
CA ILE A 6 -63.95 -13.15 21.14
C ILE A 6 -62.91 -14.28 21.13
N ILE A 7 -62.67 -14.83 22.34
CA ILE A 7 -61.75 -15.91 22.74
C ILE A 7 -62.50 -17.26 22.81
N TRP A 8 -61.75 -18.38 22.72
CA TRP A 8 -61.84 -19.71 23.42
C TRP A 8 -61.25 -20.80 22.46
N VAL A 9 -59.98 -21.25 22.57
CA VAL A 9 -59.31 -22.20 23.50
C VAL A 9 -59.31 -23.68 23.02
N PHE A 10 -58.09 -24.10 22.60
CA PHE A 10 -57.39 -25.41 22.63
C PHE A 10 -57.93 -26.68 21.95
N SER A 11 -57.13 -27.26 21.03
CA SER A 11 -56.20 -28.40 21.29
C SER A 11 -55.64 -29.00 19.97
N GLY A 12 -54.40 -29.51 20.02
CA GLY A 12 -53.74 -30.25 18.92
C GLY A 12 -52.29 -29.78 18.71
N ILE A 13 -51.30 -30.33 19.43
CA ILE A 13 -50.45 -31.46 19.01
C ILE A 13 -49.85 -31.26 17.62
N THR A 14 -48.53 -30.97 17.56
CA THR A 14 -47.53 -31.81 16.86
C THR A 14 -46.13 -31.42 17.32
N VAL A 15 -45.38 -32.44 17.72
CA VAL A 15 -44.02 -32.44 18.27
C VAL A 15 -43.03 -32.28 17.12
N LEU A 16 -42.06 -31.35 17.25
CA LEU A 16 -40.92 -31.25 16.34
C LEU A 16 -39.66 -31.80 17.01
N LEU A 17 -39.05 -32.75 16.28
CA LEU A 17 -37.84 -33.51 16.54
C LEU A 17 -36.64 -32.62 16.91
N ILE A 18 -35.97 -32.94 18.01
CA ILE A 18 -34.61 -32.52 18.35
C ILE A 18 -33.70 -33.72 18.05
N CYS A 19 -32.74 -33.55 17.13
CA CYS A 19 -31.70 -34.54 16.87
C CYS A 19 -30.34 -33.97 17.31
N LEU A 20 -29.67 -34.73 18.18
CA LEU A 20 -28.33 -34.51 18.71
C LEU A 20 -27.28 -34.99 17.70
N CYS A 21 -26.15 -34.28 17.60
CA CYS A 21 -24.87 -34.88 17.20
C CYS A 21 -23.69 -34.22 17.94
N SER A 22 -22.78 -35.09 18.36
CA SER A 22 -21.62 -34.94 19.25
C SER A 22 -20.45 -34.13 18.66
N PRO A 23 -19.46 -33.70 19.49
CA PRO A 23 -18.21 -33.14 18.98
C PRO A 23 -17.17 -34.26 18.73
N SER A 24 -16.54 -34.27 17.56
CA SER A 24 -15.35 -35.08 17.28
C SER A 24 -14.15 -34.19 16.93
N LEU A 25 -13.09 -34.45 17.69
CA LEU A 25 -11.68 -34.08 17.57
C LEU A 25 -11.15 -33.71 16.17
N ALA A 26 -10.38 -32.64 16.12
CA ALA A 26 -9.38 -32.34 15.08
C ALA A 26 -7.99 -32.16 15.73
N PRO A 27 -6.89 -32.38 14.98
CA PRO A 27 -5.61 -32.87 15.52
C PRO A 27 -4.63 -31.76 15.94
N ALA A 28 -3.65 -32.19 16.74
CA ALA A 28 -2.58 -31.39 17.30
C ALA A 28 -1.70 -30.70 16.23
N ALA A 29 -1.52 -29.40 16.37
CA ALA A 29 -0.45 -28.64 15.72
C ALA A 29 0.80 -28.64 16.60
N VAL A 30 1.94 -28.87 15.96
CA VAL A 30 3.30 -28.82 16.51
C VAL A 30 3.68 -27.36 16.84
N PRO A 31 4.34 -27.04 17.96
CA PRO A 31 4.84 -25.70 18.21
C PRO A 31 6.08 -25.44 17.35
N GLY A 32 5.98 -24.48 16.42
CA GLY A 32 7.10 -23.85 15.73
C GLY A 32 7.47 -22.54 16.42
N ALA A 33 8.78 -22.33 16.58
CA ALA A 33 9.52 -21.21 17.16
C ALA A 33 8.78 -19.85 17.34
N VAL A 34 8.80 -19.38 18.58
CA VAL A 34 8.34 -18.04 19.00
C VAL A 34 9.51 -17.04 18.87
N ASN A 35 9.21 -15.87 18.31
CA ASN A 35 10.08 -14.69 18.19
C ASN A 35 10.08 -13.92 19.54
N PRO A 36 11.22 -13.48 20.10
CA PRO A 36 11.30 -13.06 21.51
C PRO A 36 10.79 -11.64 21.85
N TYR A 37 9.75 -11.12 21.19
CA TYR A 37 9.19 -9.78 21.51
C TYR A 37 7.66 -9.69 21.67
N ASP A 38 6.94 -10.80 21.80
CA ASP A 38 5.51 -10.76 22.15
C ASP A 38 5.31 -10.81 23.67
N VAL A 39 4.91 -9.69 24.27
CA VAL A 39 4.43 -9.61 25.66
C VAL A 39 3.00 -10.16 25.71
N ILE A 40 2.83 -11.32 26.35
CA ILE A 40 1.51 -11.89 26.67
C ILE A 40 1.07 -11.30 28.01
N ALA A 41 0.08 -10.41 28.00
CA ALA A 41 -0.64 -10.00 29.21
C ALA A 41 -1.74 -11.03 29.53
N SER A 42 -1.67 -11.65 30.71
CA SER A 42 -2.72 -12.50 31.26
C SER A 42 -3.23 -11.94 32.59
N GLY A 43 -4.54 -11.73 32.71
CA GLY A 43 -5.20 -11.47 33.99
C GLY A 43 -6.51 -10.71 33.85
N GLY A 44 -7.63 -11.41 33.97
CA GLY A 44 -8.97 -10.82 33.90
C GLY A 44 -9.48 -10.30 35.24
N ALA A 45 -10.27 -9.21 35.19
CA ALA A 45 -11.33 -8.91 36.14
C ALA A 45 -12.43 -8.10 35.44
N SER A 46 -13.69 -8.49 35.64
CA SER A 46 -14.90 -7.93 35.03
C SER A 46 -15.54 -6.84 35.89
N VAL A 47 -15.88 -5.68 35.30
CA VAL A 47 -16.70 -4.59 35.89
C VAL A 47 -17.55 -3.93 34.76
N PRO A 48 -18.78 -3.41 35.01
CA PRO A 48 -19.89 -3.49 34.06
C PRO A 48 -20.01 -2.33 33.07
N THR A 49 -20.72 -2.60 31.97
CA THR A 49 -21.06 -1.66 30.89
C THR A 49 -22.16 -0.66 31.27
N SER A 50 -21.99 0.61 30.89
CA SER A 50 -23.08 1.56 30.57
C SER A 50 -22.55 2.72 29.70
N PRO A 51 -23.40 3.48 29.00
CA PRO A 51 -23.58 3.45 27.56
C PRO A 51 -22.81 4.56 26.81
N ALA A 52 -22.65 4.37 25.50
CA ALA A 52 -22.02 5.31 24.58
C ALA A 52 -22.68 6.70 24.60
N ALA A 53 -21.85 7.74 24.71
CA ALA A 53 -22.21 9.14 24.51
C ALA A 53 -21.75 9.63 23.11
N PRO A 54 -22.48 10.56 22.48
CA PRO A 54 -22.27 10.94 21.08
C PRO A 54 -21.14 11.97 20.89
N ALA A 55 -20.61 11.99 19.66
CA ALA A 55 -19.48 12.78 19.20
C ALA A 55 -19.67 14.31 19.29
N GLY A 56 -18.59 14.99 19.71
CA GLY A 56 -18.37 16.43 19.63
C GLY A 56 -16.94 16.75 20.11
N LEU A 57 -15.95 16.61 19.23
CA LEU A 57 -14.52 16.75 19.51
C LEU A 57 -14.11 18.23 19.67
N TYR A 58 -14.01 18.68 20.91
CA TYR A 58 -12.98 19.61 21.41
C TYR A 58 -12.32 18.89 22.59
N GLY A 59 -10.99 18.76 22.58
CA GLY A 59 -10.23 17.93 23.52
C GLY A 59 -10.55 18.25 24.98
N THR A 60 -10.92 17.23 25.76
CA THR A 60 -11.01 17.33 27.21
C THR A 60 -9.61 17.24 27.79
N SER A 61 -9.26 18.14 28.72
CA SER A 61 -7.97 18.11 29.41
C SER A 61 -7.70 16.76 30.08
N ILE A 62 -6.45 16.29 30.01
CA ILE A 62 -6.01 15.05 30.65
C ILE A 62 -5.84 15.30 32.14
N ILE A 63 -6.92 15.11 32.89
CA ILE A 63 -6.92 15.32 34.34
C ILE A 63 -6.55 14.05 35.13
N TYR A 64 -6.68 12.88 34.51
CA TYR A 64 -6.44 11.61 35.17
C TYR A 64 -6.14 10.46 34.19
N ILE A 65 -5.05 9.74 34.45
CA ILE A 65 -4.73 8.42 33.90
C ILE A 65 -4.26 7.57 35.09
N PRO A 66 -4.85 6.38 35.35
CA PRO A 66 -4.43 5.53 36.46
C PRO A 66 -2.94 5.24 36.44
N THR A 67 -2.33 5.21 37.62
CA THR A 67 -0.93 4.80 37.78
C THR A 67 -0.72 3.37 37.28
N GLU A 68 0.37 3.16 36.54
CA GLU A 68 0.80 1.88 36.01
C GLU A 68 2.28 1.66 36.34
N HIS A 69 2.61 0.44 36.74
CA HIS A 69 3.99 -0.01 36.91
C HIS A 69 4.60 -0.37 35.56
N VAL A 70 5.64 0.35 35.15
CA VAL A 70 6.35 0.17 33.88
C VAL A 70 7.68 -0.49 34.16
N THR A 71 7.99 -1.56 33.42
CA THR A 71 9.27 -2.27 33.55
C THR A 71 9.78 -2.75 32.18
N GLY A 72 11.09 -2.93 32.06
CA GLY A 72 11.75 -3.51 30.89
C GLY A 72 13.26 -3.44 30.99
N TYR A 73 13.95 -3.52 29.85
CA TYR A 73 15.41 -3.42 29.82
C TYR A 73 15.92 -2.75 28.55
N VAL A 74 17.09 -2.14 28.65
CA VAL A 74 17.89 -1.66 27.51
C VAL A 74 19.12 -2.54 27.33
N VAL A 75 19.39 -2.96 26.10
CA VAL A 75 20.62 -3.68 25.72
C VAL A 75 21.56 -2.66 25.12
N ALA A 76 22.62 -2.36 25.85
CA ALA A 76 23.65 -1.40 25.44
C ALA A 76 24.80 -2.12 24.73
N THR A 77 25.78 -1.34 24.25
CA THR A 77 27.03 -1.88 23.72
C THR A 77 27.63 -2.89 24.71
N ALA A 78 27.91 -4.11 24.25
CA ALA A 78 28.31 -5.21 25.13
C ALA A 78 29.50 -4.81 26.03
N PRO A 79 29.47 -5.13 27.33
CA PRO A 79 28.63 -6.13 28.00
C PRO A 79 27.37 -5.59 28.73
N PHE A 80 26.96 -4.35 28.52
CA PHE A 80 25.99 -3.68 29.40
C PHE A 80 24.51 -4.03 29.11
N ARG A 81 23.73 -4.17 30.19
CA ARG A 81 22.26 -4.31 30.17
C ARG A 81 21.70 -3.65 31.42
N TRP A 82 20.75 -2.75 31.25
CA TRP A 82 20.07 -2.07 32.36
C TRP A 82 18.59 -2.41 32.38
N ASP A 83 18.09 -2.81 33.55
CA ASP A 83 16.67 -3.01 33.82
C ASP A 83 16.07 -1.69 34.31
N TYR A 84 15.05 -1.19 33.61
CA TYR A 84 14.32 0.01 34.03
C TYR A 84 12.99 -0.40 34.67
N ALA A 85 12.58 0.34 35.68
CA ALA A 85 11.32 0.15 36.40
C ALA A 85 10.95 1.44 37.13
N TYR A 86 9.67 1.80 37.09
CA TYR A 86 9.07 2.94 37.79
C TYR A 86 7.53 2.89 37.65
N ASP A 87 6.83 3.63 38.50
CA ASP A 87 5.40 3.86 38.40
C ASP A 87 5.12 5.19 37.68
N ILE A 88 4.14 5.22 36.77
CA ILE A 88 3.76 6.43 36.03
C ILE A 88 2.24 6.60 35.99
N GLY A 89 1.76 7.82 36.21
CA GLY A 89 0.33 8.17 36.16
C GLY A 89 0.10 9.62 35.74
N VAL A 90 -1.17 9.97 35.50
CA VAL A 90 -1.58 11.39 35.41
C VAL A 90 -2.60 11.67 36.50
N SER A 91 -2.37 12.70 37.30
CA SER A 91 -3.29 13.12 38.35
C SER A 91 -3.26 14.62 38.52
N GLY A 92 -4.43 15.26 38.61
CA GLY A 92 -4.50 16.71 38.82
C GLY A 92 -3.93 17.53 37.67
N GLY A 93 -3.80 16.96 36.47
CA GLY A 93 -3.17 17.61 35.32
C GLY A 93 -1.64 17.63 35.36
N GLN A 94 -1.01 16.70 36.09
CA GLN A 94 0.43 16.51 36.12
C GLN A 94 0.76 15.06 35.78
N VAL A 95 1.87 14.84 35.08
CA VAL A 95 2.44 13.50 34.88
C VAL A 95 3.31 13.21 36.10
N LEU A 96 2.97 12.16 36.83
CA LEU A 96 3.67 11.76 38.05
C LEU A 96 4.47 10.50 37.75
N ILE A 97 5.77 10.57 37.95
CA ILE A 97 6.71 9.44 37.91
C ILE A 97 7.13 9.18 39.35
N ASP A 98 6.87 7.97 39.84
CA ASP A 98 7.28 7.53 41.16
C ASP A 98 8.38 6.47 41.00
N LEU A 99 9.49 6.67 41.71
CA LEU A 99 10.65 5.79 41.67
C LEU A 99 11.00 5.32 43.09
N ASP A 100 10.63 4.08 43.38
CA ASP A 100 10.92 3.41 44.65
C ASP A 100 12.31 2.74 44.59
N ILE A 101 13.28 3.26 45.36
CA ILE A 101 14.64 2.72 45.43
C ILE A 101 14.91 2.07 46.79
N GLN A 102 15.31 0.79 46.77
CA GLN A 102 15.84 0.11 47.94
C GLN A 102 17.36 0.21 47.98
N LEU A 103 17.87 0.93 48.97
CA LEU A 103 19.30 0.99 49.27
C LEU A 103 19.72 -0.21 50.13
N THR A 104 20.76 -0.91 49.68
CA THR A 104 21.39 -2.06 50.36
C THR A 104 22.87 -1.80 50.62
N GLY A 105 23.56 -2.67 51.35
CA GLY A 105 24.98 -2.46 51.70
C GLY A 105 25.18 -1.46 52.83
N TYR A 106 26.02 -0.45 52.60
CA TYR A 106 26.32 0.61 53.56
C TYR A 106 25.14 1.58 53.72
N ASP A 107 24.92 2.11 54.93
CA ASP A 107 23.93 3.18 55.13
C ASP A 107 24.58 4.55 54.89
N PRO A 108 24.24 5.25 53.78
CA PRO A 108 24.80 6.57 53.45
C PRO A 108 24.35 7.67 54.43
N GLY A 109 23.38 7.39 55.31
CA GLY A 109 22.82 8.34 56.25
C GLY A 109 21.87 9.35 55.59
N THR A 110 21.14 10.11 56.40
CA THR A 110 20.07 10.99 55.91
C THR A 110 20.57 12.10 54.99
N ALA A 111 21.72 12.70 55.29
CA ALA A 111 22.20 13.85 54.51
C ALA A 111 22.48 13.51 53.03
N LEU A 112 23.14 12.38 52.79
CA LEU A 112 23.46 11.95 51.43
C LEU A 112 22.23 11.40 50.70
N LYS A 113 21.32 10.68 51.40
CA LYS A 113 20.01 10.29 50.84
C LYS A 113 19.22 11.50 50.38
N THR A 114 19.12 12.53 51.21
CA THR A 114 18.43 13.78 50.86
C THR A 114 19.11 14.48 49.69
N GLN A 115 20.46 14.49 49.60
CA GLN A 115 21.15 15.06 48.45
C GLN A 115 20.82 14.31 47.15
N TRP A 116 20.83 12.98 47.17
CA TRP A 116 20.45 12.16 46.01
C TRP A 116 19.00 12.37 45.59
N GLU A 117 18.07 12.33 46.55
CA GLU A 117 16.64 12.54 46.34
C GLU A 117 16.37 13.92 45.73
N THR A 118 16.88 14.98 46.38
CA THR A 118 16.73 16.35 45.87
C THR A 118 17.43 16.55 44.52
N GLY A 119 18.54 15.85 44.28
CA GLY A 119 19.25 15.86 43.00
C GLY A 119 18.41 15.29 41.88
N ILE A 120 17.91 14.06 42.06
CA ILE A 120 17.07 13.38 41.07
C ILE A 120 15.81 14.21 40.80
N GLU A 121 15.04 14.54 41.84
CA GLU A 121 13.79 15.28 41.70
C GLU A 121 14.03 16.68 41.13
N GLY A 122 15.05 17.39 41.62
CA GLY A 122 15.35 18.76 41.20
C GLY A 122 15.89 18.86 39.76
N ILE A 123 16.57 17.82 39.26
CA ILE A 123 17.12 17.76 37.91
C ILE A 123 16.07 17.28 36.91
N TRP A 124 15.18 16.35 37.28
CA TRP A 124 14.19 15.77 36.38
C TRP A 124 12.82 16.47 36.39
N SER A 125 12.33 16.89 37.56
CA SER A 125 11.00 17.49 37.69
C SER A 125 10.94 18.90 37.09
N ASP A 126 9.80 19.21 36.49
CA ASP A 126 9.47 20.54 35.95
C ASP A 126 10.52 21.11 34.98
N LYS A 127 11.27 20.25 34.28
CA LYS A 127 12.13 20.69 33.16
C LYS A 127 11.39 20.65 31.83
N TYR A 128 10.61 19.59 31.64
CA TYR A 128 9.73 19.42 30.52
C TYR A 128 8.31 19.08 31.01
N GLY A 129 7.33 19.52 30.24
CA GLY A 129 5.92 19.16 30.37
C GLY A 129 5.43 18.51 29.09
N ILE A 130 4.31 17.83 29.18
CA ILE A 130 3.54 17.37 28.02
C ILE A 130 2.49 18.42 27.69
N THR A 131 2.24 18.71 26.43
CA THR A 131 1.19 19.65 26.02
C THR A 131 0.34 19.12 24.88
N ASP A 132 -0.96 19.42 24.94
CA ASP A 132 -1.91 19.23 23.84
C ASP A 132 -2.04 20.50 22.96
N GLY A 133 -1.17 21.49 23.20
CA GLY A 133 -1.20 22.81 22.56
C GLY A 133 -2.13 23.81 23.25
N THR A 134 -3.03 23.36 24.12
CA THR A 134 -3.94 24.18 24.92
C THR A 134 -3.60 24.13 26.41
N TYR A 135 -3.30 22.93 26.92
CA TYR A 135 -2.97 22.64 28.31
C TYR A 135 -1.59 22.00 28.40
N GLY A 136 -0.76 22.53 29.30
CA GLY A 136 0.52 21.93 29.70
C GLY A 136 0.36 21.10 30.97
N TYR A 137 0.98 19.93 30.97
CA TYR A 137 0.99 18.93 32.03
C TYR A 137 2.45 18.75 32.46
N PRO A 138 2.91 19.38 33.55
CA PRO A 138 4.30 19.24 33.99
C PRO A 138 4.60 17.79 34.36
N ILE A 139 5.83 17.36 34.09
CA ILE A 139 6.34 16.05 34.49
C ILE A 139 7.05 16.21 35.82
N ASN A 140 6.61 15.45 36.81
CA ASN A 140 7.14 15.46 38.17
C ASN A 140 7.65 14.07 38.51
N VAL A 141 8.90 13.98 38.91
CA VAL A 141 9.58 12.79 39.42
C VAL A 141 9.64 12.90 40.94
N ASP A 142 9.21 11.83 41.62
CA ASP A 142 9.20 11.66 43.07
C ASP A 142 10.02 10.41 43.42
N VAL A 143 10.99 10.53 44.33
CA VAL A 143 11.89 9.42 44.69
C VAL A 143 11.65 8.99 46.12
N HIS A 144 11.40 7.69 46.29
CA HIS A 144 11.12 7.11 47.60
C HIS A 144 12.17 6.09 48.00
N TRP A 145 12.79 6.30 49.17
CA TRP A 145 13.68 5.31 49.78
C TRP A 145 12.87 4.23 50.50
N VAL A 146 12.75 3.06 49.89
CA VAL A 146 11.93 1.95 50.42
C VAL A 146 12.77 0.81 51.00
N THR A 147 12.11 -0.08 51.73
CA THR A 147 12.73 -1.29 52.32
C THR A 147 12.22 -2.60 51.70
N ALA A 148 11.19 -2.53 50.87
CA ALA A 148 10.59 -3.63 50.12
C ALA A 148 9.71 -3.04 49.00
N ASN A 149 9.38 -3.86 47.98
CA ASN A 149 8.61 -3.47 46.79
C ASN A 149 9.26 -2.34 45.98
N ALA A 150 10.59 -2.30 45.94
CA ALA A 150 11.30 -1.32 45.14
C ALA A 150 11.19 -1.60 43.64
N ASP A 151 11.17 -0.52 42.86
CA ASP A 151 11.43 -0.56 41.43
C ASP A 151 12.90 -0.94 41.18
N GLN A 152 13.80 -0.39 42.00
CA GLN A 152 15.25 -0.52 41.83
C GLN A 152 15.94 -0.90 43.13
N VAL A 153 16.98 -1.73 43.03
CA VAL A 153 17.82 -2.10 44.18
C VAL A 153 19.24 -1.62 43.91
N VAL A 154 19.74 -0.77 44.79
CA VAL A 154 21.07 -0.17 44.70
C VAL A 154 21.92 -0.64 45.88
N GLU A 155 23.11 -1.18 45.61
CA GLU A 155 24.12 -1.47 46.62
C GLU A 155 24.99 -0.24 46.86
N VAL A 156 25.03 0.21 48.11
CA VAL A 156 25.80 1.39 48.52
C VAL A 156 27.11 0.97 49.17
N PHE A 157 28.21 1.60 48.76
CA PHE A 157 29.55 1.33 49.27
C PHE A 157 30.13 2.56 49.99
N ASN A 158 30.66 2.37 51.19
CA ASN A 158 31.43 3.41 51.88
C ASN A 158 32.88 3.47 51.40
N SER A 159 33.06 3.73 50.13
CA SER A 159 34.36 3.82 49.50
C SER A 159 34.29 4.71 48.28
N TYR A 160 35.45 4.89 47.66
CA TYR A 160 35.55 5.43 46.32
C TYR A 160 35.26 4.33 45.28
N GLY A 161 34.57 4.67 44.20
CA GLY A 161 34.30 3.76 43.08
C GLY A 161 33.56 4.44 41.92
N TYR A 162 33.25 3.64 40.90
CA TYR A 162 32.51 4.08 39.71
C TYR A 162 31.03 3.90 39.95
N TYR A 163 30.27 4.99 39.86
CA TYR A 163 28.82 4.93 39.91
C TYR A 163 28.28 4.19 38.68
N ASP A 164 27.31 3.33 38.93
CA ASP A 164 26.41 2.83 37.91
C ASP A 164 25.00 2.66 38.51
N MET A 165 24.06 2.19 37.70
CA MET A 165 22.66 2.05 38.08
C MET A 165 22.45 1.18 39.34
N ASN A 166 23.34 0.22 39.61
CA ASN A 166 23.22 -0.71 40.74
C ASN A 166 24.20 -0.41 41.89
N ASP A 167 25.34 0.25 41.62
CA ASP A 167 26.41 0.44 42.59
C ASP A 167 26.68 1.93 42.87
N TRP A 168 26.35 2.42 44.08
CA TRP A 168 26.53 3.83 44.47
C TRP A 168 27.59 3.99 45.57
N TYR A 169 28.36 5.08 45.53
CA TYR A 169 29.55 5.26 46.37
C TYR A 169 29.52 6.54 47.19
N THR A 170 29.82 6.49 48.49
CA THR A 170 29.81 7.70 49.33
C THR A 170 30.96 8.68 49.05
N VAL A 171 31.88 8.33 48.14
CA VAL A 171 33.01 9.17 47.71
C VAL A 171 33.14 9.08 46.19
N THR A 172 33.26 10.23 45.51
CA THR A 172 33.37 10.33 44.04
C THR A 172 34.54 11.22 43.61
N ASP A 173 35.07 10.97 42.40
CA ASP A 173 36.11 11.78 41.74
C ASP A 173 35.66 13.19 41.39
N TRP A 174 34.35 13.37 41.20
CA TRP A 174 33.76 14.67 40.87
C TRP A 174 33.69 15.59 42.09
N GLY A 175 33.93 15.06 43.28
CA GLY A 175 33.80 15.75 44.55
C GLY A 175 32.41 15.60 45.18
N PRO A 176 32.27 15.91 46.46
CA PRO A 176 31.03 15.69 47.22
C PRO A 176 29.83 16.53 46.71
N ASP A 177 30.09 17.57 45.92
CA ASP A 177 29.07 18.46 45.39
C ASP A 177 28.39 17.91 44.12
N TYR A 178 28.79 16.75 43.61
CA TYR A 178 28.23 16.12 42.40
C TYR A 178 27.38 14.88 42.68
N HIS A 179 27.13 14.55 43.95
CA HIS A 179 26.34 13.38 44.29
C HIS A 179 24.91 13.45 43.74
N ASP A 180 24.35 14.65 43.66
CA ASP A 180 23.06 14.96 43.06
C ASP A 180 23.03 14.67 41.56
N GLU A 181 23.94 15.24 40.75
CA GLU A 181 23.97 14.98 39.31
C GLU A 181 24.28 13.52 38.99
N MET A 182 25.16 12.88 39.77
CA MET A 182 25.46 11.46 39.59
C MET A 182 24.24 10.59 39.88
N ALA A 183 23.55 10.80 41.00
CA ALA A 183 22.31 10.07 41.29
C ALA A 183 21.22 10.32 40.23
N ALA A 184 21.11 11.56 39.73
CA ALA A 184 20.19 11.90 38.64
C ALA A 184 20.55 11.24 37.31
N HIS A 185 21.85 11.10 37.00
CA HIS A 185 22.34 10.34 35.85
C HIS A 185 21.94 8.87 35.95
N GLU A 186 22.19 8.23 37.09
CA GLU A 186 21.83 6.82 37.32
C GLU A 186 20.31 6.61 37.28
N ALA A 187 19.52 7.55 37.80
CA ALA A 187 18.06 7.52 37.66
C ALA A 187 17.63 7.57 36.18
N GLY A 188 18.39 8.23 35.31
CA GLY A 188 18.17 8.19 33.86
C GLY A 188 18.21 6.77 33.30
N HIS A 189 19.12 5.92 33.76
CA HIS A 189 19.13 4.49 33.40
C HIS A 189 17.94 3.74 33.99
N MET A 190 17.51 4.08 35.21
CA MET A 190 16.31 3.53 35.84
C MET A 190 15.02 3.91 35.09
N PHE A 191 15.04 4.97 34.27
CA PHE A 191 14.00 5.35 33.31
C PHE A 191 14.19 4.74 31.90
N GLY A 192 15.28 4.01 31.68
CA GLY A 192 15.57 3.29 30.44
C GLY A 192 16.28 4.14 29.39
N LEU A 193 17.18 5.04 29.81
CA LEU A 193 18.06 5.83 28.95
C LEU A 193 19.45 5.19 28.83
N PHE A 194 20.12 5.45 27.71
CA PHE A 194 21.50 5.03 27.45
C PHE A 194 22.50 6.07 27.94
N ASP A 195 23.74 5.63 28.15
CA ASP A 195 24.86 6.56 28.25
C ASP A 195 25.10 7.29 26.94
N GLU A 196 25.55 8.53 27.05
CA GLU A 196 25.91 9.39 25.93
C GLU A 196 27.39 9.83 25.99
N TYR A 197 28.26 8.97 26.54
CA TYR A 197 29.70 9.16 26.52
C TYR A 197 30.47 7.89 26.13
N LEU A 198 31.70 8.09 25.66
CA LEU A 198 32.53 6.99 25.20
C LEU A 198 32.93 6.08 26.37
N GLY A 199 32.61 4.79 26.24
CA GLY A 199 32.94 3.77 27.23
C GLY A 199 31.80 3.42 28.19
N GLY A 200 30.70 4.18 28.16
CA GLY A 200 29.47 3.83 28.87
C GLY A 200 28.61 2.78 28.15
N ALA A 201 27.47 2.48 28.75
CA ALA A 201 26.37 1.68 28.21
C ALA A 201 25.57 2.46 27.14
N THR A 202 26.23 2.72 26.01
CA THR A 202 25.67 3.47 24.87
C THR A 202 24.72 2.62 24.01
N ASP A 203 23.83 3.28 23.27
CA ASP A 203 22.97 2.65 22.25
C ASP A 203 23.84 1.93 21.20
N PRO A 204 23.69 0.60 21.02
CA PRO A 204 24.52 -0.17 20.09
C PRO A 204 24.15 0.07 18.62
N VAL A 205 22.96 0.64 18.34
CA VAL A 205 22.48 0.93 16.99
C VAL A 205 22.88 2.34 16.57
N ASN A 206 22.63 3.33 17.43
CA ASN A 206 22.85 4.74 17.15
C ASN A 206 23.54 5.44 18.33
N PRO A 207 24.84 5.19 18.58
CA PRO A 207 25.55 5.82 19.68
C PRO A 207 25.55 7.34 19.50
N TYR A 208 25.10 8.06 20.52
CA TYR A 208 25.08 9.50 20.57
C TYR A 208 26.01 9.97 21.69
N TYR A 209 26.83 10.99 21.42
CA TYR A 209 27.79 11.51 22.39
C TYR A 209 27.53 12.98 22.65
N SER A 210 27.44 13.36 23.93
CA SER A 210 26.97 14.68 24.34
C SER A 210 27.68 15.19 25.61
N SER A 211 27.35 16.42 25.99
CA SER A 211 27.81 17.05 27.23
C SER A 211 26.63 17.35 28.17
N ASP A 212 25.55 16.61 28.05
CA ASP A 212 24.34 16.77 28.87
C ASP A 212 24.35 15.77 30.04
N LEU A 213 23.21 15.57 30.73
CA LEU A 213 23.14 14.72 31.91
C LEU A 213 23.69 13.31 31.66
N MET A 214 23.29 12.67 30.56
CA MET A 214 23.69 11.29 30.23
C MET A 214 25.10 11.19 29.60
N GLY A 215 25.72 12.32 29.26
CA GLY A 215 27.08 12.36 28.70
C GLY A 215 28.15 12.84 29.69
N TYR A 216 27.89 13.95 30.38
CA TYR A 216 28.89 14.61 31.22
C TYR A 216 28.27 15.41 32.39
N LEU A 217 27.20 14.87 32.98
CA LEU A 217 26.49 15.49 34.13
C LEU A 217 26.00 16.92 33.84
N GLY A 218 25.65 17.19 32.59
CA GLY A 218 25.09 18.47 32.14
C GLY A 218 23.57 18.56 32.30
N PRO A 219 22.89 19.51 31.60
CA PRO A 219 21.44 19.68 31.70
C PRO A 219 20.67 18.53 31.05
N VAL A 220 19.49 18.17 31.59
CA VAL A 220 18.57 17.24 30.92
C VAL A 220 18.12 17.75 29.55
N GLN A 221 17.72 16.82 28.67
CA GLN A 221 17.32 17.11 27.30
C GLN A 221 15.90 16.61 27.03
N GLU A 222 15.18 17.29 26.14
CA GLU A 222 13.80 16.96 25.74
C GLU A 222 13.64 15.47 25.42
N ARG A 223 14.60 14.90 24.67
CA ARG A 223 14.55 13.50 24.23
C ARG A 223 14.50 12.48 25.37
N TYR A 224 14.93 12.84 26.57
CA TYR A 224 14.90 11.96 27.75
C TYR A 224 13.48 11.69 28.25
N TYR A 225 12.54 12.57 27.93
CA TYR A 225 11.15 12.48 28.36
C TYR A 225 10.24 11.80 27.32
N ASN A 226 10.78 11.42 26.15
CA ASN A 226 10.00 10.80 25.08
C ASN A 226 9.27 9.52 25.52
N ARG A 227 9.85 8.74 26.43
CA ARG A 227 9.21 7.53 26.95
C ARG A 227 7.95 7.85 27.77
N PHE A 228 8.01 8.90 28.58
CA PHE A 228 6.85 9.38 29.34
C PHE A 228 5.78 9.96 28.41
N LEU A 229 6.20 10.73 27.39
CA LEU A 229 5.32 11.23 26.34
C LEU A 229 4.56 10.07 25.67
N SER A 230 5.28 9.06 25.16
CA SER A 230 4.66 7.91 24.49
C SER A 230 3.70 7.16 25.41
N TRP A 231 4.04 7.00 26.69
CA TRP A 231 3.12 6.36 27.65
C TRP A 231 1.81 7.15 27.80
N VAL A 232 1.88 8.48 27.93
CA VAL A 232 0.68 9.33 28.07
C VAL A 232 -0.14 9.35 26.77
N GLU A 233 0.50 9.43 25.60
CA GLU A 233 -0.18 9.36 24.30
C GLU A 233 -0.95 8.04 24.15
N ASP A 234 -0.30 6.90 24.46
CA ASP A 234 -0.90 5.58 24.37
C ASP A 234 -2.16 5.43 25.25
N ARG A 235 -2.13 5.97 26.48
CA ARG A 235 -3.24 5.83 27.45
C ARG A 235 -4.34 6.86 27.26
N SER A 236 -3.98 8.08 26.86
CA SER A 236 -4.96 9.15 26.62
C SER A 236 -5.64 9.03 25.25
N GLY A 237 -4.98 8.36 24.29
CA GLY A 237 -5.38 8.37 22.89
C GLY A 237 -5.26 9.76 22.25
N GLN A 238 -4.54 10.68 22.89
CA GLN A 238 -4.30 12.03 22.40
C GLN A 238 -2.89 12.11 21.80
N ASP A 239 -2.80 12.88 20.73
CA ASP A 239 -1.55 13.25 20.10
C ASP A 239 -0.96 14.46 20.84
N LEU A 240 0.16 14.27 21.54
CA LEU A 240 0.75 15.24 22.45
C LEU A 240 2.16 15.65 21.97
N SER A 241 2.80 16.53 22.72
CA SER A 241 4.19 16.97 22.48
C SER A 241 4.89 17.35 23.78
N LEU A 242 6.22 17.42 23.78
CA LEU A 242 6.99 17.95 24.90
C LEU A 242 7.19 19.46 24.75
N GLU A 243 7.19 20.16 25.87
CA GLU A 243 7.54 21.58 25.97
C GLU A 243 8.42 21.83 27.20
N ILE A 244 9.19 22.91 27.22
CA ILE A 244 9.92 23.32 28.43
C ILE A 244 8.91 23.76 29.49
N ALA A 245 8.90 23.11 30.66
CA ALA A 245 7.95 23.41 31.71
C ALA A 245 8.15 24.83 32.25
N GLY A 246 7.05 25.58 32.37
CA GLY A 246 7.06 26.96 32.87
C GLY A 246 7.64 28.01 31.92
N ALA A 247 7.92 27.68 30.65
CA ALA A 247 8.34 28.67 29.67
C ALA A 247 7.22 29.70 29.43
N SER A 248 7.53 30.98 29.63
CA SER A 248 6.66 32.05 29.09
C SER A 248 6.61 31.89 27.57
N PRO A 249 5.44 31.98 26.93
CA PRO A 249 5.34 31.89 25.49
C PRO A 249 6.30 32.92 24.86
N PRO A 250 7.14 32.51 23.89
CA PRO A 250 8.05 33.42 23.23
C PRO A 250 7.28 34.58 22.60
N PRO A 251 7.87 35.79 22.51
CA PRO A 251 7.25 36.91 21.83
C PRO A 251 6.78 36.49 20.42
N PRO A 252 5.61 36.95 19.94
CA PRO A 252 5.07 36.51 18.64
C PRO A 252 6.00 36.72 17.44
N ASP A 253 6.94 37.66 17.56
CA ASP A 253 7.95 38.01 16.57
C ASP A 253 9.28 37.26 16.72
N ALA A 254 9.47 36.50 17.80
CA ALA A 254 10.65 35.66 17.99
C ALA A 254 10.62 34.48 17.02
N VAL A 255 11.76 34.20 16.37
CA VAL A 255 11.92 33.04 15.48
C VAL A 255 12.31 31.85 16.33
N ILE A 256 11.49 30.80 16.27
CA ILE A 256 11.63 29.57 17.05
C ILE A 256 11.61 28.34 16.12
N PRO A 257 12.24 27.23 16.51
CA PRO A 257 12.16 25.98 15.77
C PRO A 257 10.86 25.24 16.12
N TYR A 258 10.19 24.72 15.10
CA TYR A 258 9.08 23.79 15.23
C TYR A 258 9.49 22.44 14.65
N ASN A 259 9.46 21.41 15.49
CA ASN A 259 9.69 20.04 15.08
C ASN A 259 8.45 19.55 14.33
N PHE A 260 8.65 18.80 13.25
CA PHE A 260 7.54 18.29 12.45
C PHE A 260 7.80 16.87 11.96
N LYS A 261 6.69 16.19 11.62
CA LYS A 261 6.66 14.91 10.93
C LYS A 261 5.77 15.06 9.69
N PHE A 262 6.27 14.63 8.53
CA PHE A 262 5.47 14.45 7.33
C PHE A 262 5.29 12.96 7.05
N THR A 263 4.04 12.49 6.97
CA THR A 263 3.71 11.07 6.76
C THR A 263 3.04 10.88 5.40
N TYR A 264 3.57 9.97 4.59
CA TYR A 264 2.99 9.54 3.32
C TYR A 264 1.85 8.55 3.53
N SER A 265 1.00 8.41 2.52
CA SER A 265 -0.19 7.53 2.59
C SER A 265 0.10 6.04 2.85
N ASN A 266 1.30 5.56 2.51
CA ASN A 266 1.76 4.18 2.76
C ASN A 266 2.39 3.98 4.16
N GLY A 267 2.61 5.07 4.90
CA GLY A 267 3.17 5.05 6.25
C GLY A 267 4.67 5.36 6.34
N ASP A 268 5.33 5.62 5.21
CA ASP A 268 6.64 6.27 5.20
C ASP A 268 6.54 7.66 5.83
N TYR A 269 7.64 8.13 6.42
CA TYR A 269 7.67 9.49 6.95
C TYR A 269 9.07 10.08 6.97
N TYR A 270 9.14 11.41 6.97
CA TYR A 270 10.35 12.13 7.36
C TYR A 270 10.07 13.09 8.51
N THR A 271 11.09 13.36 9.31
CA THR A 271 11.04 14.30 10.43
C THR A 271 12.05 15.40 10.24
N GLY A 272 11.76 16.57 10.83
CA GLY A 272 12.61 17.73 10.67
C GLY A 272 12.22 18.89 11.56
N THR A 273 12.80 20.04 11.25
CA THR A 273 12.56 21.30 11.97
C THR A 273 12.32 22.42 10.97
N VAL A 274 11.26 23.19 11.15
CA VAL A 274 11.04 24.47 10.44
C VAL A 274 11.26 25.62 11.40
N TRP A 275 11.97 26.66 10.96
CA TRP A 275 12.14 27.89 11.71
C TRP A 275 11.07 28.89 11.30
N ALA A 276 10.24 29.30 12.25
CA ALA A 276 9.14 30.24 12.01
C ALA A 276 8.98 31.18 13.20
N LYS A 277 8.34 32.32 12.99
CA LYS A 277 7.93 33.18 14.11
C LYS A 277 6.98 32.43 15.04
N ALA A 278 7.05 32.68 16.34
CA ALA A 278 6.13 32.12 17.32
C ALA A 278 4.65 32.41 16.96
N GLY A 279 4.38 33.59 16.38
CA GLY A 279 3.07 33.99 15.88
C GLY A 279 2.76 33.60 14.43
N TYR A 280 3.58 32.77 13.78
CA TYR A 280 3.38 32.38 12.37
C TYR A 280 2.11 31.54 12.18
N GLY A 281 1.69 30.82 13.21
CA GLY A 281 0.51 29.94 13.19
C GLY A 281 0.82 28.45 13.19
N TYR A 282 2.05 28.05 13.53
CA TYR A 282 2.36 26.68 13.91
C TYR A 282 2.24 26.53 15.42
N SER A 283 1.58 25.44 15.84
CA SER A 283 1.41 25.04 17.23
C SER A 283 1.65 23.53 17.33
N PRO A 284 2.33 23.05 18.38
CA PRO A 284 2.43 21.61 18.62
C PRO A 284 1.04 20.95 18.63
N GLY A 285 0.92 19.81 17.94
CA GLY A 285 -0.36 19.14 17.69
C GLY A 285 -1.07 19.56 16.41
N ASP A 286 -0.69 20.68 15.78
CA ASP A 286 -1.27 21.09 14.49
C ASP A 286 -1.04 20.02 13.43
N THR A 287 -2.12 19.63 12.76
CA THR A 287 -2.09 18.67 11.65
C THR A 287 -2.83 19.21 10.44
N TRP A 288 -2.27 18.97 9.26
CA TRP A 288 -2.97 19.25 8.01
C TRP A 288 -2.52 18.29 6.91
N GLN A 289 -3.45 17.99 6.01
CA GLN A 289 -3.17 17.20 4.83
C GLN A 289 -2.80 18.09 3.66
N VAL A 290 -1.88 17.58 2.85
CA VAL A 290 -1.51 18.15 1.55
C VAL A 290 -1.87 17.12 0.49
N THR A 291 -2.45 17.60 -0.61
CA THR A 291 -2.79 16.78 -1.78
C THR A 291 -2.12 17.40 -2.99
N ASP A 292 -1.41 16.60 -3.77
CA ASP A 292 -0.79 17.07 -5.01
C ASP A 292 -1.80 17.10 -6.18
N PRO A 293 -1.46 17.71 -7.34
CA PRO A 293 -2.34 17.75 -8.50
C PRO A 293 -2.68 16.37 -9.11
N TYR A 294 -2.00 15.31 -8.66
CA TYR A 294 -2.17 13.94 -9.13
C TYR A 294 -2.99 13.07 -8.15
N GLY A 295 -3.42 13.64 -7.02
CA GLY A 295 -4.24 12.97 -6.01
C GLY A 295 -3.46 12.22 -4.93
N SER A 296 -2.13 12.32 -4.92
CA SER A 296 -1.30 11.78 -3.83
C SER A 296 -1.51 12.62 -2.58
N THR A 297 -1.55 12.00 -1.41
CA THR A 297 -1.76 12.70 -0.13
C THR A 297 -0.62 12.44 0.85
N GLY A 298 -0.37 13.44 1.70
CA GLY A 298 0.53 13.33 2.84
C GLY A 298 0.08 14.27 3.96
N THR A 299 0.56 14.02 5.18
CA THR A 299 0.09 14.73 6.38
C THR A 299 1.27 15.32 7.14
N TYR A 300 1.24 16.64 7.37
CA TYR A 300 2.13 17.28 8.33
C TYR A 300 1.54 17.20 9.74
N ARG A 301 2.42 17.05 10.72
CA ARG A 301 2.15 17.27 12.15
C ARG A 301 3.28 18.09 12.75
N ILE A 302 2.97 19.13 13.50
CA ILE A 302 3.95 19.79 14.38
C ILE A 302 4.06 18.94 15.65
N THR A 303 5.25 18.45 15.94
CA THR A 303 5.52 17.51 17.04
C THR A 303 6.15 18.17 18.25
N GLY A 304 6.55 19.43 18.15
CA GLY A 304 7.12 20.19 19.27
C GLY A 304 7.56 21.58 18.83
N ALA A 305 7.86 22.43 19.81
CA ALA A 305 8.40 23.75 19.60
C ALA A 305 9.56 23.98 20.58
N GLY A 306 10.68 24.49 20.07
CA GLY A 306 11.85 24.80 20.89
C GLY A 306 11.94 26.27 21.28
N PRO A 307 12.97 26.65 22.05
CA PRO A 307 13.22 28.03 22.43
C PRO A 307 13.61 28.90 21.22
N ALA A 308 13.51 30.23 21.38
CA ALA A 308 13.95 31.16 20.35
C ALA A 308 15.44 31.00 20.01
N GLY A 309 15.78 31.20 18.73
CA GLY A 309 17.14 31.06 18.23
C GLY A 309 17.45 31.98 17.04
N ASP A 310 18.69 31.91 16.56
CA ASP A 310 19.25 32.89 15.61
C ASP A 310 19.16 32.46 14.13
N GLN A 311 18.30 31.49 13.81
CA GLN A 311 18.16 30.99 12.43
C GLN A 311 17.25 31.88 11.59
N THR A 312 17.40 31.78 10.26
CA THR A 312 16.55 32.52 9.32
C THR A 312 15.16 31.90 9.28
N GLU A 313 14.13 32.74 9.40
CA GLU A 313 12.72 32.36 9.25
C GLU A 313 12.45 31.71 7.88
N GLY A 314 11.62 30.67 7.85
CA GLY A 314 11.21 29.93 6.66
C GLY A 314 12.12 28.75 6.30
N LEU A 315 13.28 28.60 6.93
CA LEU A 315 14.19 27.48 6.67
C LEU A 315 13.63 26.17 7.23
N VAL A 316 13.69 25.11 6.42
CA VAL A 316 13.26 23.76 6.79
C VAL A 316 14.44 22.81 6.70
N TYR A 317 14.72 22.10 7.78
CA TYR A 317 15.72 21.04 7.86
C TYR A 317 15.02 19.70 7.98
N VAL A 318 15.51 18.67 7.29
CA VAL A 318 15.01 17.30 7.42
C VAL A 318 16.10 16.45 8.07
N ALA A 319 15.78 15.89 9.23
CA ALA A 319 16.71 15.14 10.05
C ALA A 319 16.78 13.66 9.65
N SER A 320 15.64 13.05 9.33
CA SER A 320 15.56 11.62 9.04
C SER A 320 14.43 11.29 8.07
N TYR A 321 14.60 10.20 7.34
CA TYR A 321 13.56 9.55 6.54
C TYR A 321 13.43 8.10 7.01
N TYR A 322 12.22 7.67 7.31
CA TYR A 322 11.88 6.29 7.66
C TYR A 322 11.10 5.65 6.51
N ASP A 323 11.70 4.60 5.95
CA ASP A 323 11.08 3.72 4.98
C ASP A 323 10.46 2.52 5.72
N ARG A 324 9.13 2.46 5.68
CA ARG A 324 8.33 1.51 6.45
C ARG A 324 8.52 0.08 5.93
N GLU A 325 8.73 -0.07 4.64
CA GLU A 325 8.85 -1.36 3.95
C GLU A 325 10.15 -2.08 4.35
N SER A 326 11.26 -1.35 4.42
CA SER A 326 12.56 -1.85 4.89
C SER A 326 12.76 -1.73 6.39
N ARG A 327 11.91 -0.96 7.09
CA ARG A 327 12.05 -0.59 8.52
C ARG A 327 13.39 0.08 8.80
N LYS A 328 13.86 0.90 7.85
CA LYS A 328 15.12 1.61 7.99
C LYS A 328 14.88 3.10 8.11
N THR A 329 15.57 3.69 9.06
CA THR A 329 15.75 5.14 9.13
C THR A 329 17.06 5.50 8.46
N VAL A 330 17.03 6.44 7.53
CA VAL A 330 18.21 6.96 6.84
C VAL A 330 18.27 8.48 6.95
N THR A 331 19.49 9.01 6.95
CA THR A 331 19.72 10.45 6.97
C THR A 331 19.68 10.99 5.54
N PRO A 332 18.88 12.04 5.26
CA PRO A 332 18.88 12.70 3.96
C PRO A 332 20.25 13.27 3.57
N LEU A 333 20.51 13.30 2.26
CA LEU A 333 21.63 14.03 1.69
C LEU A 333 21.53 15.51 2.08
N ASN A 334 22.62 16.05 2.62
CA ASN A 334 22.70 17.42 3.11
C ASN A 334 21.77 17.72 4.31
N SER A 335 21.52 16.75 5.20
CA SER A 335 20.73 16.96 6.45
C SER A 335 21.20 18.14 7.32
N GLY A 336 22.47 18.55 7.21
CA GLY A 336 23.02 19.75 7.87
C GLY A 336 22.81 21.08 7.11
N GLN A 337 22.05 21.09 6.02
CA GLN A 337 21.67 22.28 5.25
C GLN A 337 20.14 22.36 5.15
N PRO A 338 19.57 23.57 5.00
CA PRO A 338 18.14 23.69 4.80
C PRO A 338 17.73 23.02 3.48
N LEU A 339 16.79 22.08 3.57
CA LEU A 339 16.18 21.41 2.42
C LEU A 339 14.91 22.12 1.92
N GLY A 340 14.42 23.11 2.67
CA GLY A 340 13.37 24.05 2.28
C GLY A 340 13.69 25.46 2.77
N SER A 341 13.10 26.47 2.13
CA SER A 341 13.36 27.89 2.42
C SER A 341 12.11 28.76 2.47
N ASN A 342 10.93 28.15 2.38
CA ASN A 342 9.65 28.85 2.41
C ASN A 342 8.64 28.06 3.24
N TYR A 343 8.99 27.77 4.49
CA TYR A 343 8.17 27.05 5.46
C TYR A 343 7.82 25.61 5.01
N LEU A 344 7.00 24.92 5.79
CA LEU A 344 6.62 23.52 5.49
C LEU A 344 5.89 23.42 4.16
N GLY A 345 6.23 22.39 3.38
CA GLY A 345 5.81 22.23 1.99
C GLY A 345 6.80 22.78 0.98
N SER A 346 7.90 23.40 1.41
CA SER A 346 9.00 23.81 0.54
C SER A 346 10.17 22.84 0.52
N GLU A 347 10.20 21.88 1.46
CA GLU A 347 11.31 20.96 1.60
C GLU A 347 11.31 19.86 0.55
N ALA A 348 12.51 19.62 0.02
CA ALA A 348 12.78 18.57 -0.93
C ALA A 348 14.21 18.07 -0.76
N GLY A 349 14.39 16.76 -0.75
CA GLY A 349 15.68 16.15 -0.48
C GLY A 349 15.94 14.90 -1.30
N TYR A 350 17.13 14.35 -1.13
CA TYR A 350 17.52 13.08 -1.72
C TYR A 350 18.09 12.14 -0.66
N LEU A 351 17.88 10.83 -0.80
CA LEU A 351 18.56 9.80 -0.02
C LEU A 351 19.72 9.23 -0.86
N ILE A 352 20.89 8.98 -0.25
CA ILE A 352 22.03 8.30 -0.91
C ILE A 352 22.10 6.84 -0.44
N ASP A 353 22.17 5.92 -1.40
CA ASP A 353 22.59 4.52 -1.22
C ASP A 353 23.81 4.26 -2.14
N GLU A 354 24.76 3.44 -1.70
CA GLU A 354 26.01 3.10 -2.40
C GLU A 354 25.83 2.55 -3.83
N THR A 355 24.60 2.18 -4.23
CA THR A 355 24.32 1.48 -5.48
C THR A 355 23.33 2.17 -6.44
N VAL A 356 22.70 3.30 -6.05
CA VAL A 356 21.65 3.97 -6.85
C VAL A 356 21.80 5.49 -6.81
N PRO A 357 21.67 6.21 -7.96
CA PRO A 357 21.59 7.66 -7.96
C PRO A 357 20.26 8.14 -7.35
N GLN A 358 20.36 8.65 -6.12
CA GLN A 358 19.47 9.62 -5.45
C GLN A 358 17.95 9.33 -5.49
N TYR A 359 17.39 8.86 -4.36
CA TYR A 359 15.94 8.77 -4.18
C TYR A 359 15.39 10.12 -3.72
N TYR A 360 14.56 10.76 -4.55
CA TYR A 360 13.99 12.08 -4.27
C TYR A 360 12.75 11.96 -3.38
N PHE A 361 12.66 12.81 -2.35
CA PHE A 361 11.47 12.93 -1.52
C PHE A 361 11.06 14.41 -1.36
N THR A 362 9.75 14.66 -1.26
CA THR A 362 9.18 15.97 -0.93
C THR A 362 7.72 15.85 -0.50
N GLY A 363 7.28 16.74 0.38
CA GLY A 363 5.88 16.92 0.79
C GLY A 363 5.23 18.19 0.22
N SER A 364 5.68 18.68 -0.93
CA SER A 364 5.17 19.93 -1.52
C SER A 364 3.76 19.78 -2.11
N GLY A 365 2.95 20.83 -2.04
CA GLY A 365 1.64 20.89 -2.74
C GLY A 365 1.73 20.90 -4.27
N GLN A 366 2.94 21.00 -4.84
CA GLN A 366 3.20 20.92 -6.28
C GLN A 366 3.57 19.50 -6.74
N GLY A 367 3.78 18.58 -5.79
CA GLY A 367 4.12 17.18 -6.03
C GLY A 367 4.56 16.53 -4.72
N ILE A 368 3.91 15.43 -4.35
CA ILE A 368 4.32 14.59 -3.21
C ILE A 368 5.08 13.41 -3.79
N TYR A 369 6.39 13.37 -3.55
CA TYR A 369 7.26 12.31 -4.02
C TYR A 369 7.83 11.57 -2.82
N GLU A 370 7.75 10.25 -2.88
CA GLU A 370 8.19 9.33 -1.84
C GLU A 370 9.45 8.58 -2.33
N ALA A 371 10.35 8.31 -1.39
CA ALA A 371 11.60 7.60 -1.65
C ALA A 371 11.47 6.12 -1.25
N ASP A 372 10.66 5.35 -1.99
CA ASP A 372 10.45 3.90 -1.76
C ASP A 372 11.76 3.11 -1.98
N MET A 373 12.27 2.50 -0.91
CA MET A 373 13.54 1.76 -0.89
C MET A 373 13.37 0.25 -1.22
N VAL A 374 12.14 -0.30 -1.33
CA VAL A 374 11.88 -1.74 -1.57
C VAL A 374 10.71 -1.99 -2.54
N THR A 375 11.03 -2.31 -3.79
CA THR A 375 10.03 -2.76 -4.78
C THR A 375 9.87 -4.29 -4.78
N GLY A 376 8.65 -4.80 -4.94
CA GLY A 376 8.38 -6.21 -5.23
C GLY A 376 8.28 -6.47 -6.73
N LYS A 377 8.86 -7.57 -7.23
CA LYS A 377 8.70 -8.04 -8.61
C LYS A 377 7.80 -9.27 -8.63
N TYR A 378 6.70 -9.17 -9.37
CA TYR A 378 5.70 -10.22 -9.48
C TYR A 378 5.66 -10.74 -10.92
N ALA A 379 6.11 -11.98 -11.11
CA ALA A 379 5.98 -12.65 -12.40
C ALA A 379 4.51 -13.03 -12.62
N PHE A 380 4.00 -12.84 -13.83
CA PHE A 380 2.62 -13.12 -14.18
C PHE A 380 2.47 -13.82 -15.52
N THR A 381 1.30 -14.42 -15.71
CA THR A 381 0.78 -14.89 -17.00
C THR A 381 -0.63 -14.37 -17.17
N PHE A 382 -0.94 -13.78 -18.32
CA PHE A 382 -2.30 -13.42 -18.71
C PHE A 382 -2.79 -14.44 -19.74
N TYR A 383 -3.92 -15.10 -19.47
CA TYR A 383 -4.53 -16.09 -20.36
C TYR A 383 -5.74 -15.51 -21.07
N TYR A 384 -5.82 -15.72 -22.39
CA TYR A 384 -7.01 -15.49 -23.21
C TYR A 384 -7.91 -16.73 -23.21
N GLY A 385 -9.18 -16.56 -23.60
CA GLY A 385 -10.18 -17.64 -23.57
C GLY A 385 -10.00 -18.74 -24.63
N ASN A 386 -9.20 -18.49 -25.67
CA ASN A 386 -8.90 -19.42 -26.78
C ASN A 386 -7.63 -20.25 -26.58
N GLY A 387 -6.86 -20.00 -25.51
CA GLY A 387 -5.60 -20.71 -25.21
C GLY A 387 -4.33 -19.88 -25.39
N ASP A 388 -4.42 -18.69 -26.00
CA ASP A 388 -3.32 -17.74 -26.06
C ASP A 388 -2.95 -17.21 -24.68
N TYR A 389 -1.70 -16.80 -24.50
CA TYR A 389 -1.27 -16.12 -23.28
C TYR A 389 -0.03 -15.25 -23.47
N TYR A 390 0.18 -14.27 -22.60
CA TYR A 390 1.48 -13.59 -22.49
C TYR A 390 2.02 -13.61 -21.07
N THR A 391 3.34 -13.56 -20.93
CA THR A 391 4.05 -13.61 -19.64
C THR A 391 4.87 -12.36 -19.43
N GLY A 392 5.04 -11.98 -18.17
CA GLY A 392 5.81 -10.78 -17.84
C GLY A 392 6.06 -10.62 -16.35
N ALA A 393 6.47 -9.40 -15.98
CA ALA A 393 6.63 -8.99 -14.59
C ALA A 393 5.99 -7.62 -14.34
N VAL A 394 5.26 -7.50 -13.24
CA VAL A 394 4.82 -6.21 -12.68
C VAL A 394 5.63 -5.89 -11.44
N TYR A 395 6.05 -4.64 -11.33
CA TYR A 395 6.73 -4.12 -10.16
C TYR A 395 5.72 -3.39 -9.29
N ALA A 396 5.60 -3.78 -8.02
CA ALA A 396 4.62 -3.24 -7.09
C ALA A 396 5.15 -3.31 -5.65
N ASP A 397 4.65 -2.42 -4.80
CA ASP A 397 4.95 -2.46 -3.36
C ASP A 397 4.47 -3.81 -2.75
N PRO A 398 5.34 -4.54 -2.04
CA PRO A 398 4.98 -5.78 -1.36
C PRO A 398 3.97 -5.67 -0.21
N ALA A 399 3.76 -4.48 0.37
CA ALA A 399 2.88 -4.23 1.50
C ALA A 399 1.54 -3.58 1.10
N ALA A 400 1.52 -2.69 0.09
CA ALA A 400 0.29 -2.01 -0.33
C ALA A 400 -0.55 -2.77 -1.38
N PHE A 401 0.03 -3.71 -2.13
CA PHE A 401 -0.66 -4.33 -3.27
C PHE A 401 -1.14 -5.77 -3.02
N LYS A 402 -2.28 -6.10 -3.63
CA LYS A 402 -2.98 -7.40 -3.51
C LYS A 402 -2.27 -8.60 -4.16
N TYR A 403 -1.08 -8.42 -4.76
CA TYR A 403 -0.42 -9.49 -5.50
C TYR A 403 0.30 -10.47 -4.57
N TYR A 404 -0.02 -11.75 -4.72
CA TYR A 404 0.69 -12.87 -4.08
C TYR A 404 0.78 -14.03 -5.05
N GLN A 405 1.71 -14.97 -4.85
CA GLN A 405 1.86 -16.11 -5.75
C GLN A 405 0.56 -16.94 -5.76
N GLY A 406 0.01 -17.18 -6.95
CA GLY A 406 -1.29 -17.83 -7.13
C GLY A 406 -2.49 -16.88 -7.17
N TYR A 407 -2.30 -15.58 -6.91
CA TYR A 407 -3.35 -14.56 -7.12
C TYR A 407 -3.84 -14.60 -8.57
N THR A 408 -5.15 -14.52 -8.75
CA THR A 408 -5.81 -14.44 -10.06
C THR A 408 -6.78 -13.29 -10.14
N GLU A 409 -6.85 -12.63 -11.30
CA GLU A 409 -7.77 -11.53 -11.56
C GLU A 409 -8.38 -11.66 -12.95
N ALA A 410 -9.70 -11.79 -13.01
CA ALA A 410 -10.44 -11.86 -14.26
C ALA A 410 -10.61 -10.47 -14.87
N PHE A 411 -10.59 -10.42 -16.19
CA PHE A 411 -10.84 -9.23 -17.00
C PHE A 411 -11.86 -9.61 -18.08
N THR A 412 -12.86 -8.78 -18.29
CA THR A 412 -13.89 -8.98 -19.31
C THR A 412 -14.01 -7.71 -20.11
N ASP A 413 -13.97 -7.83 -21.44
CA ASP A 413 -14.09 -6.69 -22.33
C ASP A 413 -15.56 -6.33 -22.66
N GLU A 414 -15.71 -5.28 -23.46
CA GLU A 414 -16.99 -4.72 -23.92
C GLU A 414 -17.74 -5.66 -24.87
N ASN A 415 -17.09 -6.72 -25.36
CA ASN A 415 -17.61 -7.72 -26.29
C ASN A 415 -17.85 -9.07 -25.60
N GLY A 416 -17.62 -9.18 -24.29
CA GLY A 416 -17.81 -10.39 -23.49
C GLY A 416 -16.65 -11.38 -23.54
N LEU A 417 -15.54 -11.06 -24.20
CA LEU A 417 -14.33 -11.88 -24.18
C LEU A 417 -13.65 -11.75 -22.82
N SER A 418 -13.30 -12.90 -22.26
CA SER A 418 -12.80 -13.01 -20.88
C SER A 418 -11.36 -13.54 -20.89
N GLY A 419 -10.48 -12.87 -20.15
CA GLY A 419 -9.13 -13.36 -19.85
C GLY A 419 -8.83 -13.21 -18.36
N TYR A 420 -7.70 -13.74 -17.89
CA TYR A 420 -7.29 -13.55 -16.50
C TYR A 420 -5.79 -13.50 -16.29
N TYR A 421 -5.36 -12.66 -15.35
CA TYR A 421 -4.01 -12.67 -14.82
C TYR A 421 -3.85 -13.77 -13.79
N LYS A 422 -2.67 -14.38 -13.76
CA LYS A 422 -2.20 -15.28 -12.69
C LYS A 422 -0.79 -14.88 -12.30
N ILE A 423 -0.57 -14.58 -11.03
CA ILE A 423 0.78 -14.36 -10.50
C ILE A 423 1.47 -15.72 -10.32
N THR A 424 2.58 -15.91 -11.02
CA THR A 424 3.31 -17.18 -11.08
C THR A 424 4.53 -17.22 -10.16
N GLY A 425 5.07 -16.06 -9.78
CA GLY A 425 6.21 -15.95 -8.88
C GLY A 425 6.31 -14.58 -8.22
N ARG A 426 7.04 -14.50 -7.10
CA ARG A 426 7.29 -13.27 -6.36
C ARG A 426 8.76 -13.21 -5.94
N GLU A 427 9.39 -12.08 -6.18
CA GLU A 427 10.73 -11.74 -5.73
C GLU A 427 10.68 -10.40 -4.99
N THR A 428 11.34 -10.29 -3.85
CA THR A 428 11.51 -9.03 -3.11
C THR A 428 12.98 -8.62 -3.17
N GLY A 429 13.26 -7.37 -3.50
CA GLY A 429 14.64 -6.90 -3.61
C GLY A 429 14.74 -5.48 -4.15
N LYS A 430 15.97 -5.03 -4.37
CA LYS A 430 16.23 -3.72 -4.98
C LYS A 430 16.06 -3.84 -6.50
N PHE A 431 14.95 -3.37 -7.03
CA PHE A 431 14.70 -3.35 -8.47
C PHE A 431 14.80 -1.93 -9.03
N LYS A 432 15.38 -1.79 -10.23
CA LYS A 432 15.45 -0.50 -10.95
C LYS A 432 14.09 0.02 -11.47
N PRO A 433 13.16 -0.85 -11.92
CA PRO A 433 11.85 -0.38 -12.37
C PRO A 433 11.02 0.23 -11.25
N LYS A 434 10.21 1.24 -11.60
CA LYS A 434 9.31 1.91 -10.66
C LYS A 434 8.08 1.04 -10.34
N PRO A 435 7.50 1.16 -9.14
CA PRO A 435 6.17 0.62 -8.86
C PRO A 435 5.16 1.01 -9.96
N GLY A 436 4.30 0.07 -10.34
CA GLY A 436 3.33 0.19 -11.43
C GLY A 436 3.87 -0.20 -12.81
N GLN A 437 5.18 -0.28 -13.02
CA GLN A 437 5.72 -0.68 -14.32
C GLN A 437 5.48 -2.16 -14.62
N VAL A 438 4.97 -2.44 -15.82
CA VAL A 438 4.71 -3.79 -16.32
C VAL A 438 5.61 -4.06 -17.52
N PHE A 439 6.31 -5.18 -17.52
CA PHE A 439 7.13 -5.68 -18.61
C PHE A 439 6.53 -6.96 -19.14
N VAL A 440 6.62 -7.19 -20.46
CA VAL A 440 6.15 -8.41 -21.11
C VAL A 440 7.32 -9.08 -21.81
N ASP A 441 7.54 -10.34 -21.48
CA ASP A 441 8.69 -11.13 -21.91
C ASP A 441 8.38 -11.97 -23.16
N GLY A 442 7.15 -12.46 -23.28
CA GLY A 442 6.75 -13.38 -24.35
C GLY A 442 5.24 -13.43 -24.56
N TYR A 443 4.82 -13.73 -25.79
CA TYR A 443 3.44 -14.01 -26.18
C TYR A 443 3.39 -15.42 -26.77
N TYR A 444 2.48 -16.27 -26.32
CA TYR A 444 2.23 -17.60 -26.85
C TYR A 444 0.94 -17.57 -27.68
N ASP A 445 1.08 -17.96 -28.95
CA ASP A 445 0.02 -18.12 -29.94
C ASP A 445 -0.29 -19.62 -30.03
N ASN A 446 -1.51 -20.01 -29.66
CA ASN A 446 -1.97 -21.37 -29.49
C ASN A 446 -2.19 -22.08 -30.83
N GLU A 447 -2.72 -21.38 -31.82
CA GLU A 447 -3.01 -21.88 -33.16
C GLU A 447 -1.73 -22.32 -33.86
N SER A 448 -0.65 -21.57 -33.66
CA SER A 448 0.68 -21.88 -34.21
C SER A 448 1.60 -22.62 -33.25
N SER A 449 1.24 -22.72 -31.97
CA SER A 449 2.06 -23.27 -30.89
C SER A 449 3.45 -22.60 -30.81
N GLN A 450 3.52 -21.28 -31.05
CA GLN A 450 4.76 -20.51 -31.06
C GLN A 450 4.81 -19.48 -29.94
N VAL A 451 6.01 -19.30 -29.35
CA VAL A 451 6.31 -18.16 -28.46
C VAL A 451 6.96 -17.05 -29.28
N LEU A 452 6.29 -15.92 -29.36
CA LEU A 452 6.69 -14.72 -30.07
C LEU A 452 7.23 -13.67 -29.08
N THR A 453 8.32 -13.00 -29.45
CA THR A 453 8.95 -11.98 -28.62
C THR A 453 8.29 -10.61 -28.88
N PRO A 454 7.81 -9.91 -27.83
CA PRO A 454 7.30 -8.56 -27.97
C PRO A 454 8.35 -7.57 -28.48
N VAL A 455 7.92 -6.65 -29.34
CA VAL A 455 8.77 -5.56 -29.84
C VAL A 455 9.23 -4.70 -28.66
N SER A 456 10.54 -4.49 -28.52
CA SER A 456 11.12 -3.72 -27.40
C SER A 456 10.74 -4.27 -26.01
N ASN A 457 10.87 -5.57 -25.79
CA ASN A 457 10.58 -6.26 -24.51
C ASN A 457 11.38 -5.72 -23.31
N THR A 458 12.50 -5.03 -23.53
CA THR A 458 13.29 -4.38 -22.46
C THR A 458 12.70 -3.05 -21.95
N ARG A 459 11.59 -2.58 -22.54
CA ARG A 459 10.88 -1.37 -22.10
C ARG A 459 9.55 -1.74 -21.45
N ALA A 460 9.18 -0.99 -20.41
CA ALA A 460 7.88 -1.12 -19.77
C ALA A 460 6.76 -0.95 -20.80
N LYS A 461 5.80 -1.87 -20.79
CA LYS A 461 4.58 -1.89 -21.61
C LYS A 461 3.39 -1.24 -20.91
N GLY A 462 3.43 -1.20 -19.58
CA GLY A 462 2.44 -0.56 -18.73
C GLY A 462 3.11 0.23 -17.61
N SER A 463 2.39 1.16 -17.01
CA SER A 463 2.84 1.98 -15.88
C SER A 463 1.80 2.13 -14.77
N ARG A 464 0.67 1.43 -14.89
CA ARG A 464 -0.44 1.47 -13.93
C ARG A 464 -0.85 0.06 -13.50
N TYR A 465 0.14 -0.79 -13.22
CA TYR A 465 -0.04 -2.18 -12.81
C TYR A 465 -0.68 -3.06 -13.89
N LEU A 466 -1.03 -4.31 -13.55
CA LEU A 466 -1.61 -5.27 -14.50
C LEU A 466 -2.88 -4.72 -15.15
N GLY A 467 -3.03 -4.97 -16.45
CA GLY A 467 -4.09 -4.39 -17.28
C GLY A 467 -3.70 -3.10 -17.98
N SER A 468 -2.57 -2.47 -17.62
CA SER A 468 -2.10 -1.25 -18.27
C SER A 468 -1.13 -1.51 -19.44
N GLU A 469 -0.62 -2.72 -19.55
CA GLU A 469 0.38 -3.10 -20.53
C GLU A 469 -0.18 -3.15 -21.94
N THR A 470 0.44 -2.48 -22.91
CA THR A 470 0.12 -2.70 -24.33
C THR A 470 1.40 -2.92 -25.11
N GLY A 471 1.37 -3.87 -26.05
CA GLY A 471 2.53 -4.30 -26.79
C GLY A 471 2.20 -4.60 -28.24
N TYR A 472 3.26 -4.85 -29.00
CA TYR A 472 3.16 -5.38 -30.35
C TYR A 472 4.08 -6.58 -30.49
N ILE A 473 3.66 -7.57 -31.27
CA ILE A 473 4.52 -8.68 -31.73
C ILE A 473 4.76 -8.56 -33.24
N TYR A 474 5.83 -9.18 -33.70
CA TYR A 474 6.12 -9.34 -35.12
C TYR A 474 5.90 -10.78 -35.53
N LYS A 475 5.07 -10.99 -36.56
CA LYS A 475 4.87 -12.30 -37.21
C LYS A 475 5.28 -12.15 -38.67
N SER A 476 6.11 -13.08 -39.15
CA SER A 476 6.66 -13.01 -40.51
C SER A 476 5.53 -13.01 -41.54
N GLY A 477 5.55 -12.04 -42.46
CA GLY A 477 4.52 -11.91 -43.51
C GLY A 477 3.36 -10.95 -43.20
N VAL A 478 3.27 -10.38 -41.99
CA VAL A 478 2.21 -9.40 -41.62
C VAL A 478 2.78 -8.16 -40.91
N SER A 479 1.97 -7.10 -40.80
CA SER A 479 2.26 -5.93 -39.98
C SER A 479 2.20 -6.25 -38.48
N TYR A 480 2.72 -5.36 -37.64
CA TYR A 480 2.72 -5.49 -36.18
C TYR A 480 1.33 -5.80 -35.62
N LEU A 481 1.20 -6.88 -34.86
CA LEU A 481 -0.03 -7.28 -34.18
C LEU A 481 0.00 -6.76 -32.75
N LYS A 482 -1.07 -6.10 -32.33
CA LYS A 482 -1.17 -5.48 -31.00
C LYS A 482 -1.68 -6.51 -29.99
N PHE A 483 -1.14 -6.50 -28.78
CA PHE A 483 -1.67 -7.26 -27.66
C PHE A 483 -1.68 -6.43 -26.37
N GLY A 484 -2.35 -6.95 -25.34
CA GLY A 484 -2.35 -6.41 -23.99
C GLY A 484 -3.54 -5.49 -23.68
N GLY A 485 -3.52 -4.93 -22.48
CA GLY A 485 -4.53 -4.03 -21.93
C GLY A 485 -5.72 -4.79 -21.33
N GLY A 486 -5.66 -6.12 -21.36
CA GLY A 486 -6.78 -7.00 -21.05
C GLY A 486 -7.77 -7.21 -22.21
N TYR A 487 -7.52 -6.65 -23.40
CA TYR A 487 -8.46 -6.70 -24.52
C TYR A 487 -7.83 -6.93 -25.90
N TRP A 488 -6.61 -6.45 -26.18
CA TRP A 488 -6.00 -6.73 -27.47
C TRP A 488 -5.39 -8.13 -27.45
N GLU A 489 -5.84 -8.97 -28.36
CA GLU A 489 -5.26 -10.26 -28.70
C GLU A 489 -4.52 -10.14 -30.03
N ALA A 490 -3.35 -10.79 -30.14
CA ALA A 490 -2.49 -10.62 -31.32
C ALA A 490 -2.73 -11.69 -32.38
N ASP A 491 -3.99 -11.90 -32.73
CA ASP A 491 -4.37 -12.81 -33.82
C ASP A 491 -4.27 -12.12 -35.18
N PRO A 492 -3.53 -12.69 -36.14
CA PRO A 492 -3.61 -12.24 -37.52
C PRO A 492 -4.97 -12.62 -38.10
N ALA A 493 -5.64 -11.68 -38.75
CA ALA A 493 -6.77 -12.01 -39.58
C ALA A 493 -6.30 -12.59 -40.93
N ALA A 494 -7.19 -13.23 -41.67
CA ALA A 494 -6.96 -13.61 -43.04
C ALA A 494 -8.20 -13.31 -43.87
N LYS A 495 -7.99 -12.98 -45.14
CA LYS A 495 -9.05 -12.90 -46.14
C LYS A 495 -9.12 -14.21 -46.89
N TYR A 496 -10.26 -14.87 -46.82
CA TYR A 496 -10.53 -16.12 -47.51
C TYR A 496 -11.47 -15.85 -48.66
N THR A 497 -11.05 -16.18 -49.88
CA THR A 497 -11.95 -16.16 -51.04
C THR A 497 -12.69 -17.49 -51.11
N PHE A 498 -13.95 -17.47 -51.49
CA PHE A 498 -14.78 -18.66 -51.57
C PHE A 498 -15.72 -18.63 -52.77
N SER A 499 -16.22 -19.82 -53.11
CA SER A 499 -17.38 -20.04 -53.97
C SER A 499 -18.40 -20.84 -53.18
N PHE A 500 -19.65 -20.39 -53.10
CA PHE A 500 -20.74 -21.15 -52.49
C PHE A 500 -21.59 -21.78 -53.58
N TYR A 501 -21.82 -23.09 -53.51
CA TYR A 501 -22.60 -23.84 -54.49
C TYR A 501 -23.91 -24.33 -53.87
N TYR A 502 -25.05 -24.10 -54.54
CA TYR A 502 -26.37 -24.59 -54.11
C TYR A 502 -26.62 -26.07 -54.45
N GLY A 503 -25.78 -26.64 -55.32
CA GLY A 503 -25.85 -28.07 -55.70
C GLY A 503 -26.79 -28.40 -56.87
N ASN A 504 -27.45 -27.40 -57.45
CA ASN A 504 -28.21 -27.50 -58.71
C ASN A 504 -27.47 -26.89 -59.92
N GLY A 505 -26.36 -26.20 -59.70
CA GLY A 505 -25.57 -25.53 -60.74
C GLY A 505 -25.28 -24.07 -60.39
N ASP A 506 -26.15 -23.47 -59.57
CA ASP A 506 -26.03 -22.10 -59.11
C ASP A 506 -24.91 -21.93 -58.09
N TYR A 507 -24.25 -20.78 -58.16
CA TYR A 507 -23.21 -20.42 -57.20
C TYR A 507 -23.02 -18.92 -57.06
N TYR A 508 -22.40 -18.49 -55.96
CA TYR A 508 -21.88 -17.13 -55.82
C TYR A 508 -20.46 -17.12 -55.28
N ASP A 509 -19.65 -16.18 -55.75
CA ASP A 509 -18.29 -15.99 -55.24
C ASP A 509 -18.21 -14.81 -54.28
N GLY A 510 -17.30 -14.91 -53.32
CA GLY A 510 -17.07 -13.85 -52.37
C GLY A 510 -15.75 -13.96 -51.62
N TRP A 511 -15.64 -13.16 -50.57
CA TRP A 511 -14.61 -13.34 -49.56
C TRP A 511 -15.14 -13.03 -48.17
N VAL A 512 -14.52 -13.65 -47.16
CA VAL A 512 -14.75 -13.40 -45.74
C VAL A 512 -13.43 -12.99 -45.09
N TYR A 513 -13.49 -12.07 -44.14
CA TYR A 513 -12.37 -11.84 -43.21
C TYR A 513 -12.62 -12.63 -41.93
N ALA A 514 -11.72 -13.53 -41.58
CA ALA A 514 -11.81 -14.36 -40.39
C ALA A 514 -10.42 -14.49 -39.74
N PHE A 515 -10.30 -15.19 -38.63
CA PHE A 515 -8.98 -15.42 -38.04
C PHE A 515 -8.15 -16.34 -38.95
N ALA A 516 -6.83 -16.13 -38.95
CA ALA A 516 -5.94 -16.99 -39.71
C ALA A 516 -6.01 -18.42 -39.15
N GLY A 517 -6.30 -19.41 -40.00
CA GLY A 517 -6.50 -20.80 -39.61
C GLY A 517 -7.96 -21.26 -39.59
N ASP A 518 -8.94 -20.35 -39.53
CA ASP A 518 -10.37 -20.70 -39.51
C ASP A 518 -10.81 -21.52 -40.73
N TYR A 519 -10.20 -21.24 -41.89
CA TYR A 519 -10.50 -21.93 -43.14
C TYR A 519 -9.24 -22.43 -43.84
N GLN A 520 -9.35 -23.54 -44.56
CA GLN A 520 -8.28 -24.15 -45.33
C GLN A 520 -8.52 -23.96 -46.83
N THR A 521 -7.53 -23.44 -47.56
CA THR A 521 -7.62 -23.34 -49.03
C THR A 521 -7.80 -24.73 -49.64
N GLY A 522 -8.79 -24.87 -50.53
CA GLY A 522 -9.23 -26.15 -51.10
C GLY A 522 -10.20 -26.93 -50.22
N GLY A 523 -10.46 -26.47 -48.99
CA GLY A 523 -11.43 -27.06 -48.08
C GLY A 523 -12.88 -26.76 -48.49
N SER A 524 -13.78 -27.66 -48.12
CA SER A 524 -15.23 -27.52 -48.28
C SER A 524 -15.91 -27.46 -46.92
N TYR A 525 -16.82 -26.49 -46.75
CA TYR A 525 -17.51 -26.20 -45.49
C TYR A 525 -19.02 -26.15 -45.72
N PHE A 526 -19.78 -26.81 -44.84
CA PHE A 526 -21.25 -26.88 -44.87
C PHE A 526 -21.80 -26.10 -43.68
N LEU A 527 -22.95 -25.45 -43.82
CA LEU A 527 -23.42 -24.47 -42.84
C LEU A 527 -23.94 -25.02 -41.52
N ASP A 528 -24.54 -26.21 -41.51
CA ASP A 528 -24.78 -27.06 -40.34
C ASP A 528 -25.46 -28.35 -40.83
N ASN A 529 -25.14 -29.46 -40.18
CA ASN A 529 -25.68 -30.80 -40.35
C ASN A 529 -26.98 -30.98 -39.52
N ASN A 530 -27.46 -29.94 -38.83
CA ASN A 530 -28.47 -30.06 -37.77
C ASN A 530 -29.63 -29.04 -37.80
N GLU A 531 -29.71 -28.13 -38.78
CA GLU A 531 -30.93 -27.35 -39.03
C GLU A 531 -31.85 -28.06 -40.03
N THR A 532 -33.13 -28.16 -39.66
CA THR A 532 -34.16 -28.84 -40.44
C THR A 532 -34.24 -28.29 -41.85
N THR A 533 -33.89 -29.15 -42.79
CA THR A 533 -34.06 -29.04 -44.24
C THR A 533 -35.25 -28.16 -44.62
N PRO A 534 -35.06 -27.05 -45.36
CA PRO A 534 -36.15 -26.42 -46.09
C PRO A 534 -36.69 -27.44 -47.10
N ALA A 535 -38.01 -27.46 -47.28
CA ALA A 535 -38.76 -28.53 -47.92
C ALA A 535 -38.47 -28.79 -49.43
N THR A 536 -37.44 -28.17 -50.03
CA THR A 536 -37.19 -28.26 -51.48
C THR A 536 -35.72 -28.14 -51.96
N GLY A 537 -34.68 -28.00 -51.12
CA GLY A 537 -33.34 -27.60 -51.60
C GLY A 537 -32.19 -28.55 -51.24
N ASN A 538 -31.26 -28.75 -52.18
CA ASN A 538 -29.94 -29.35 -51.92
C ASN A 538 -29.17 -28.52 -50.89
N GLN A 539 -28.42 -29.16 -50.00
CA GLN A 539 -27.60 -28.46 -49.02
C GLN A 539 -26.36 -27.87 -49.72
N GLY A 540 -26.27 -26.55 -49.78
CA GLY A 540 -25.13 -25.88 -50.40
C GLY A 540 -23.86 -25.95 -49.55
N TYR A 541 -22.71 -25.69 -50.18
CA TYR A 541 -21.41 -25.71 -49.51
C TYR A 541 -20.49 -24.59 -50.00
N TYR A 542 -19.65 -24.10 -49.09
CA TYR A 542 -18.53 -23.22 -49.42
C TYR A 542 -17.34 -24.04 -49.85
N GLN A 543 -16.70 -23.62 -50.93
CA GLN A 543 -15.36 -24.03 -51.30
C GLN A 543 -14.41 -22.85 -51.13
N ILE A 544 -13.37 -23.00 -50.31
CA ILE A 544 -12.39 -21.95 -50.10
C ILE A 544 -11.38 -21.99 -51.25
N THR A 545 -11.34 -20.94 -52.05
CA THR A 545 -10.55 -20.87 -53.28
C THR A 545 -9.20 -20.19 -53.09
N GLY A 546 -9.01 -19.48 -51.99
CA GLY A 546 -7.75 -18.79 -51.70
C GLY A 546 -7.71 -18.21 -50.30
N THR A 547 -6.51 -17.92 -49.83
CA THR A 547 -6.26 -17.27 -48.53
C THR A 547 -5.17 -16.23 -48.69
N GLU A 548 -5.41 -15.05 -48.12
CA GLU A 548 -4.45 -13.96 -47.99
C GLU A 548 -4.29 -13.65 -46.49
N LEU A 549 -3.10 -13.90 -45.94
CA LEU A 549 -2.81 -13.60 -44.54
C LEU A 549 -2.73 -12.07 -44.36
N LEU A 550 -3.41 -11.57 -43.33
CA LEU A 550 -3.48 -10.15 -42.99
C LEU A 550 -2.96 -9.92 -41.56
N GLY A 551 -2.66 -8.66 -41.25
CA GLY A 551 -2.48 -8.23 -39.87
C GLY A 551 -3.83 -7.98 -39.20
N TYR A 552 -3.94 -6.84 -38.51
CA TYR A 552 -5.23 -6.34 -38.00
C TYR A 552 -6.16 -5.89 -39.14
N THR A 553 -7.42 -6.30 -39.10
CA THR A 553 -8.48 -5.80 -40.00
C THR A 553 -9.73 -5.44 -39.22
N ARG A 554 -10.30 -4.25 -39.47
CA ARG A 554 -11.62 -3.85 -38.93
C ARG A 554 -12.80 -4.60 -39.56
N TYR A 555 -12.52 -5.46 -40.53
CA TYR A 555 -13.53 -6.17 -41.32
C TYR A 555 -13.75 -7.60 -40.84
N LEU A 556 -13.15 -8.01 -39.72
CA LEU A 556 -13.31 -9.36 -39.16
C LEU A 556 -14.81 -9.74 -39.04
N GLY A 557 -15.14 -10.97 -39.46
CA GLY A 557 -16.50 -11.50 -39.57
C GLY A 557 -17.26 -11.06 -40.82
N GLN A 558 -16.84 -10.00 -41.51
CA GLN A 558 -17.59 -9.48 -42.66
C GLN A 558 -17.40 -10.33 -43.91
N VAL A 559 -18.53 -10.64 -44.55
CA VAL A 559 -18.61 -11.38 -45.81
C VAL A 559 -18.99 -10.42 -46.93
N PHE A 560 -18.31 -10.53 -48.06
CA PHE A 560 -18.58 -9.75 -49.26
C PHE A 560 -18.83 -10.70 -50.41
N VAL A 561 -19.89 -10.44 -51.18
CA VAL A 561 -20.22 -11.19 -52.37
C VAL A 561 -19.86 -10.37 -53.62
N THR A 562 -19.40 -11.05 -54.66
CA THR A 562 -18.89 -10.45 -55.90
C THR A 562 -19.78 -10.70 -57.10
N ASN A 563 -20.37 -11.87 -57.19
CA ASN A 563 -21.21 -12.27 -58.29
C ASN A 563 -22.23 -13.30 -57.82
N TYR A 564 -23.25 -13.52 -58.65
CA TYR A 564 -24.15 -14.68 -58.57
C TYR A 564 -24.25 -15.27 -59.96
N TYR A 565 -24.06 -16.57 -60.09
CA TYR A 565 -24.22 -17.32 -61.33
C TYR A 565 -25.47 -18.19 -61.25
N ASP A 566 -26.32 -18.04 -62.26
CA ASP A 566 -27.55 -18.79 -62.45
C ASP A 566 -27.36 -19.77 -63.61
N ALA A 567 -27.53 -21.07 -63.33
CA ALA A 567 -27.21 -22.16 -64.25
C ALA A 567 -28.27 -22.32 -65.36
N GLU A 568 -29.52 -21.97 -65.07
CA GLU A 568 -30.65 -22.02 -65.99
C GLU A 568 -30.49 -20.99 -67.11
N THR A 569 -30.14 -19.75 -66.75
CA THR A 569 -29.93 -18.65 -67.69
C THR A 569 -28.49 -18.56 -68.21
N LEU A 570 -27.55 -19.31 -67.62
CA LEU A 570 -26.11 -19.27 -67.89
C LEU A 570 -25.51 -17.85 -67.73
N ALA A 571 -26.10 -17.04 -66.85
CA ALA A 571 -25.76 -15.63 -66.70
C ALA A 571 -25.08 -15.32 -65.37
N LEU A 572 -24.17 -14.35 -65.40
CA LEU A 572 -23.50 -13.83 -64.22
C LEU A 572 -24.10 -12.47 -63.84
N TYR A 573 -24.62 -12.38 -62.63
CA TYR A 573 -25.28 -11.22 -62.09
C TYR A 573 -24.41 -10.44 -61.11
N THR A 574 -24.62 -9.12 -61.05
CA THR A 574 -23.97 -8.26 -60.07
C THR A 574 -24.86 -8.12 -58.83
N PRO A 575 -24.35 -8.47 -57.62
CA PRO A 575 -25.08 -8.28 -56.37
C PRO A 575 -25.32 -6.80 -56.07
N ALA A 576 -26.37 -6.49 -55.31
CA ALA A 576 -26.74 -5.13 -54.94
C ALA A 576 -25.70 -4.46 -54.03
N SER A 577 -25.00 -5.24 -53.19
CA SER A 577 -23.86 -4.75 -52.42
C SER A 577 -22.68 -4.31 -53.30
N GLN A 578 -22.55 -4.84 -54.52
CA GLN A 578 -21.46 -4.61 -55.47
C GLN A 578 -20.07 -4.80 -54.85
N SER A 579 -19.95 -5.67 -53.85
CA SER A 579 -18.75 -5.84 -53.02
C SER A 579 -18.25 -4.56 -52.32
N ARG A 580 -19.07 -3.50 -52.28
CA ARG A 580 -18.76 -2.23 -51.59
C ARG A 580 -19.29 -2.20 -50.16
N ARG A 581 -20.25 -3.09 -49.85
CA ARG A 581 -20.84 -3.27 -48.54
C ARG A 581 -20.75 -4.74 -48.17
N ALA A 582 -20.57 -5.03 -46.90
CA ALA A 582 -20.63 -6.40 -46.41
C ALA A 582 -22.06 -6.93 -46.59
N ALA A 583 -22.18 -8.09 -47.21
CA ALA A 583 -23.42 -8.84 -47.35
C ALA A 583 -23.74 -9.63 -46.07
N GLY A 584 -22.72 -9.95 -45.27
CA GLY A 584 -22.84 -10.61 -43.97
C GLY A 584 -21.83 -10.06 -42.96
N ARG A 585 -22.03 -10.31 -41.66
CA ARG A 585 -21.18 -9.77 -40.57
C ARG A 585 -20.68 -10.80 -39.57
N ASP A 586 -21.18 -12.02 -39.64
CA ASP A 586 -20.97 -13.06 -38.63
C ASP A 586 -20.34 -14.33 -39.26
N GLY A 587 -19.37 -14.14 -40.17
CA GLY A 587 -18.71 -15.23 -40.87
C GLY A 587 -19.52 -15.83 -42.03
N LEU A 588 -18.99 -16.88 -42.66
CA LEU A 588 -19.67 -17.57 -43.76
C LEU A 588 -21.03 -18.09 -43.28
N GLY A 589 -22.07 -17.87 -44.08
CA GLY A 589 -23.46 -18.21 -43.76
C GLY A 589 -24.30 -17.00 -43.37
N SER A 590 -23.66 -15.92 -42.95
CA SER A 590 -24.36 -14.70 -42.56
C SER A 590 -24.69 -13.80 -43.75
N GLU A 591 -24.14 -14.06 -44.93
CA GLU A 591 -24.33 -13.20 -46.09
C GLU A 591 -25.72 -13.30 -46.70
N TYR A 592 -26.29 -12.15 -47.06
CA TYR A 592 -27.57 -12.05 -47.75
C TYR A 592 -27.52 -10.85 -48.69
N ASP A 593 -27.88 -11.05 -49.96
CA ASP A 593 -27.86 -9.98 -50.96
C ASP A 593 -28.95 -10.15 -52.03
N TRP A 594 -29.08 -9.19 -52.94
CA TRP A 594 -30.06 -9.18 -54.03
C TRP A 594 -29.37 -9.06 -55.39
N ILE A 595 -29.98 -9.64 -56.42
CA ILE A 595 -29.53 -9.46 -57.81
C ILE A 595 -30.05 -8.12 -58.36
N VAL A 596 -29.16 -7.34 -58.99
CA VAL A 596 -29.53 -6.12 -59.72
C VAL A 596 -29.73 -6.47 -61.20
N GLY A 597 -30.98 -6.43 -61.67
CA GLY A 597 -31.32 -6.62 -63.08
C GLY A 597 -30.80 -5.50 -64.01
N PRO A 598 -30.81 -5.71 -65.34
CA PRO A 598 -30.31 -4.75 -66.33
C PRO A 598 -31.09 -3.42 -66.38
N ASP A 599 -32.33 -3.37 -65.90
CA ASP A 599 -33.14 -2.15 -65.84
C ASP A 599 -32.82 -1.30 -64.59
N ARG A 600 -31.71 -0.55 -64.68
CA ARG A 600 -31.18 0.36 -63.64
C ARG A 600 -32.08 1.55 -63.23
N LEU A 601 -33.38 1.57 -63.50
CA LEU A 601 -34.19 2.81 -63.46
C LEU A 601 -35.37 2.86 -62.48
N ARG A 602 -35.53 1.92 -61.54
CA ARG A 602 -36.47 2.13 -60.40
C ARG A 602 -35.79 1.88 -59.06
N LYS A 603 -35.32 2.97 -58.46
CA LYS A 603 -34.60 3.07 -57.18
C LYS A 603 -35.31 2.47 -55.95
N ASN A 604 -36.56 2.00 -56.06
CA ASN A 604 -37.41 1.60 -54.93
C ASN A 604 -38.17 0.26 -55.13
N THR A 605 -37.79 -0.59 -56.09
CA THR A 605 -38.33 -1.96 -56.18
C THR A 605 -37.18 -2.91 -55.90
N LEU A 606 -37.12 -3.46 -54.69
CA LEU A 606 -36.31 -4.66 -54.41
C LEU A 606 -36.78 -5.74 -55.38
N SER A 607 -35.89 -6.22 -56.24
CA SER A 607 -36.16 -7.39 -57.07
C SER A 607 -36.47 -8.57 -56.12
N PRO A 608 -37.45 -9.45 -56.41
CA PRO A 608 -37.77 -10.58 -55.54
C PRO A 608 -36.66 -11.64 -55.44
N TYR A 609 -35.60 -11.49 -56.24
CA TYR A 609 -34.48 -12.42 -56.37
C TYR A 609 -33.35 -12.06 -55.39
N TYR A 610 -33.48 -12.55 -54.16
CA TYR A 610 -32.45 -12.50 -53.13
C TYR A 610 -31.75 -13.85 -53.02
N PHE A 611 -30.52 -13.84 -52.51
CA PHE A 611 -29.75 -15.05 -52.32
C PHE A 611 -28.83 -14.94 -51.09
N GLY A 612 -28.34 -16.08 -50.60
CA GLY A 612 -27.44 -16.18 -49.45
C GLY A 612 -28.07 -16.92 -48.27
N GLY A 613 -27.46 -16.78 -47.10
CA GLY A 613 -27.88 -17.45 -45.87
C GLY A 613 -27.71 -18.96 -45.91
N GLY A 614 -26.99 -19.51 -46.91
CA GLY A 614 -26.81 -20.95 -47.10
C GLY A 614 -27.93 -21.69 -47.80
N PHE A 615 -29.08 -21.05 -48.02
CA PHE A 615 -30.30 -21.75 -48.44
C PHE A 615 -31.12 -20.97 -49.47
N TYR A 616 -30.98 -19.65 -49.51
CA TYR A 616 -31.80 -18.82 -50.38
C TYR A 616 -31.12 -18.65 -51.72
N GLU A 617 -31.78 -19.14 -52.75
CA GLU A 617 -31.33 -19.10 -54.13
C GLU A 617 -32.20 -18.13 -54.93
N ALA A 618 -31.58 -17.40 -55.85
CA ALA A 618 -32.27 -16.47 -56.72
C ALA A 618 -32.60 -17.17 -58.06
N ASP A 619 -33.61 -18.04 -58.04
CA ASP A 619 -34.05 -18.82 -59.21
C ASP A 619 -34.65 -17.89 -60.30
N LEU A 620 -33.89 -17.70 -61.39
CA LEU A 620 -34.26 -16.85 -62.52
C LEU A 620 -34.65 -17.73 -63.71
N GLN A 621 -35.87 -17.53 -64.23
CA GLN A 621 -36.42 -18.30 -65.36
C GLN A 621 -36.20 -17.66 -66.74
#